data_AF-A0A929QUX5-F1
#
_entry.id   AF-A0A929QUX5-F1
#
_cell.length_a   1.000
_cell.length_b   1.000
_cell.length_c   1.000
_cell.angle_alpha   90.00
_cell.angle_beta   90.00
_cell.angle_gamma   90.00
#
_symmetry.space_group_name_H-M   'P 1'
#
loop_
_entity.id
_entity.type
_entity.pdbx_description
1 polymer ?
#
loop_
_entity_poly.entity_id
_entity_poly.type
_entity_poly.pdbx_seq_one_letter_code
_entity_poly.pdbx_strand_id
1 'polypeptide(L)'
;MRSEVMWQDFCRRQGLAKDTPYEAFSFGGPGSVIADPLAQLVMAGKKTATCSAKLLYEVEDEPLPEVGSYSVILNSRNQAQCVIQTTGVVTMPYEEVTEAWARKEGEGDLSLEYWRQAHWSFFEAEFRLVNQVFTPEQELVFEEFQVVYRLPEASLG
;
A
#
# COMPACT_ATOMS: atom_id res chain seq x y z
N MET A 1 8.43 -4.60 16.14
CA MET A 1 8.77 -5.94 15.61
C MET A 1 9.20 -5.79 14.15
N ARG A 2 10.19 -6.57 13.67
CA ARG A 2 10.61 -6.55 12.25
C ARG A 2 9.62 -7.30 11.35
N SER A 3 9.60 -6.98 10.05
CA SER A 3 8.69 -7.60 9.07
C SER A 3 8.87 -9.11 8.97
N GLU A 4 10.12 -9.60 9.00
CA GLU A 4 10.42 -11.03 8.86
C GLU A 4 9.82 -11.84 10.01
N VAL A 5 9.76 -11.26 11.21
CA VAL A 5 9.19 -11.94 12.39
C VAL A 5 7.67 -12.06 12.25
N MET A 6 6.98 -11.01 11.78
CA MET A 6 5.55 -11.07 11.51
C MET A 6 5.25 -12.11 10.42
N TRP A 7 6.00 -12.04 9.33
CA TRP A 7 5.82 -12.91 8.16
C TRP A 7 5.99 -14.38 8.53
N GLN A 8 7.06 -14.71 9.26
CA GLN A 8 7.30 -16.08 9.72
C GLN A 8 6.20 -16.60 10.65
N ASP A 9 5.62 -15.76 11.51
CA ASP A 9 4.50 -16.16 12.36
C ASP A 9 3.22 -16.37 11.55
N PHE A 10 2.93 -15.49 10.59
CA PHE A 10 1.83 -15.67 9.65
C PHE A 10 1.96 -16.97 8.85
N CYS A 11 3.10 -17.21 8.20
CA CYS A 11 3.34 -18.43 7.41
C CYS A 11 3.17 -19.69 8.28
N ARG A 12 3.71 -19.69 9.50
CA ARG A 12 3.53 -20.81 10.44
C ARG A 12 2.07 -21.06 10.79
N ARG A 13 1.26 -20.02 10.99
CA ARG A 13 -0.17 -20.16 11.36
C ARG A 13 -1.03 -20.60 10.18
N GLN A 14 -0.72 -20.15 8.97
CA GLN A 14 -1.47 -20.48 7.77
C GLN A 14 -0.96 -21.73 7.05
N GLY A 15 0.16 -22.30 7.48
CA GLY A 15 0.79 -23.45 6.81
C GLY A 15 1.44 -23.10 5.48
N LEU A 16 1.85 -21.84 5.28
CA LEU A 16 2.58 -21.40 4.08
C LEU A 16 4.06 -21.78 4.18
N ALA A 17 4.68 -22.00 3.02
CA ALA A 17 6.12 -22.21 2.94
C ALA A 17 6.88 -20.96 3.39
N LYS A 18 8.01 -21.13 4.09
CA LYS A 18 8.76 -20.01 4.67
C LYS A 18 9.38 -19.07 3.62
N ASP A 19 9.58 -19.58 2.42
CA ASP A 19 10.10 -18.91 1.23
C ASP A 19 9.01 -18.36 0.32
N THR A 20 7.73 -18.44 0.75
CA THR A 20 6.63 -17.73 0.07
C THR A 20 7.01 -16.24 -0.03
N PRO A 21 7.03 -15.66 -1.24
CA PRO A 21 7.45 -14.27 -1.43
C PRO A 21 6.46 -13.31 -0.77
N TYR A 22 6.99 -12.20 -0.28
CA TYR A 22 6.23 -11.10 0.27
C TYR A 22 7.02 -9.80 0.15
N GLU A 23 6.31 -8.68 0.17
CA GLU A 23 6.90 -7.35 0.25
C GLU A 23 6.73 -6.75 1.64
N ALA A 24 7.57 -5.77 2.00
CA ALA A 24 7.40 -5.01 3.23
C ALA A 24 7.61 -3.53 2.96
N PHE A 25 6.55 -2.73 3.14
CA PHE A 25 6.59 -1.30 2.86
C PHE A 25 5.74 -0.49 3.84
N SER A 26 6.03 0.81 3.92
CA SER A 26 5.20 1.80 4.59
C SER A 26 4.52 2.69 3.56
N PHE A 27 3.23 3.00 3.76
CA PHE A 27 2.53 3.93 2.89
C PHE A 27 3.17 5.33 2.94
N GLY A 28 3.19 6.00 1.79
CA GLY A 28 3.83 7.31 1.62
C GLY A 28 5.36 7.27 1.57
N GLY A 29 5.97 6.10 1.51
CA GLY A 29 7.42 5.89 1.43
C GLY A 29 8.13 5.76 2.79
N PRO A 30 9.42 5.38 2.80
CA PRO A 30 10.19 5.19 4.03
C PRO A 30 10.29 6.47 4.88
N GLY A 31 9.97 6.36 6.17
CA GLY A 31 10.06 7.48 7.13
C GLY A 31 8.99 8.56 6.97
N SER A 32 7.99 8.33 6.11
CA SER A 32 6.93 9.28 5.85
C SER A 32 6.05 9.54 7.08
N VAL A 33 5.68 10.80 7.31
CA VAL A 33 4.82 11.20 8.44
C VAL A 33 3.41 10.63 8.33
N ILE A 34 2.99 10.22 7.13
CA ILE A 34 1.68 9.61 6.88
C ILE A 34 1.69 8.08 7.05
N ALA A 35 2.85 7.44 7.23
CA ALA A 35 2.94 5.99 7.35
C ALA A 35 2.13 5.45 8.55
N ASP A 36 2.26 6.08 9.72
CA ASP A 36 1.54 5.68 10.93
C ASP A 36 0.00 5.79 10.78
N PRO A 37 -0.58 6.94 10.40
CA PRO A 37 -2.03 7.04 10.24
C PRO A 37 -2.57 6.14 9.13
N LEU A 38 -1.86 5.96 8.01
CA LEU A 38 -2.31 5.08 6.93
C LEU A 38 -2.28 3.60 7.35
N ALA A 39 -1.24 3.17 8.07
CA ALA A 39 -1.21 1.82 8.64
C ALA A 39 -2.36 1.59 9.64
N GLN A 40 -2.72 2.60 10.44
CA GLN A 40 -3.89 2.52 11.33
C GLN A 40 -5.21 2.38 10.56
N LEU A 41 -5.37 3.09 9.44
CA LEU A 41 -6.55 2.95 8.58
C LEU A 41 -6.66 1.53 8.00
N VAL A 42 -5.54 0.92 7.59
CA VAL A 42 -5.51 -0.48 7.14
C VAL A 42 -5.88 -1.43 8.27
N MET A 43 -5.26 -1.27 9.45
CA MET A 43 -5.57 -2.12 10.61
C MET A 43 -7.05 -2.05 11.02
N ALA A 44 -7.65 -0.85 10.93
CA ALA A 44 -9.07 -0.61 11.20
C ALA A 44 -10.02 -1.07 10.09
N GLY A 45 -9.49 -1.58 8.96
CA GLY A 45 -10.29 -2.01 7.80
C GLY A 45 -10.97 -0.86 7.04
N LYS A 46 -10.47 0.37 7.21
CA LYS A 46 -10.98 1.56 6.51
C LYS A 46 -10.26 1.80 5.19
N LYS A 47 -8.93 1.61 5.17
CA LYS A 47 -8.13 1.58 3.94
C LYS A 47 -8.04 0.13 3.46
N THR A 48 -8.57 -0.10 2.27
CA THR A 48 -8.70 -1.42 1.60
C THR A 48 -8.20 -1.39 0.17
N ALA A 49 -7.71 -0.23 -0.29
CA ALA A 49 -7.00 -0.09 -1.54
C ALA A 49 -5.81 0.86 -1.40
N THR A 50 -4.89 0.75 -2.33
CA THR A 50 -3.75 1.66 -2.55
C THR A 50 -3.53 1.86 -4.04
N CYS A 51 -2.80 2.89 -4.43
CA CYS A 51 -2.32 3.03 -5.79
C CYS A 51 -0.84 3.44 -5.88
N SER A 52 -0.24 3.12 -7.02
CA SER A 52 1.12 3.45 -7.43
C SER A 52 1.12 3.85 -8.90
N ALA A 53 2.15 4.55 -9.35
CA ALA A 53 2.23 4.96 -10.76
C ALA A 53 2.86 3.85 -11.60
N LYS A 54 2.18 3.44 -12.68
CA LYS A 54 2.63 2.34 -13.55
C LYS A 54 4.03 2.58 -14.13
N LEU A 55 4.32 3.83 -14.49
CA LEU A 55 5.61 4.23 -15.06
C LEU A 55 6.79 3.91 -14.13
N LEU A 56 6.61 3.96 -12.81
CA LEU A 56 7.70 3.72 -11.86
C LEU A 56 8.17 2.25 -11.90
N TYR A 57 7.25 1.30 -12.05
CA TYR A 57 7.60 -0.11 -12.27
C TYR A 57 8.47 -0.31 -13.52
N GLU A 58 8.18 0.40 -14.60
CA GLU A 58 8.97 0.34 -15.84
C GLU A 58 10.37 0.94 -15.66
N VAL A 59 10.47 2.03 -14.89
CA VAL A 59 11.75 2.71 -14.60
C VAL A 59 12.63 1.87 -13.67
N GLU A 60 12.02 1.18 -12.70
CA GLU A 60 12.70 0.41 -11.67
C GLU A 60 12.96 -1.06 -12.07
N ASP A 61 12.46 -1.49 -13.24
CA ASP A 61 12.47 -2.89 -13.70
C ASP A 61 11.81 -3.84 -12.67
N GLU A 62 10.72 -3.36 -12.06
CA GLU A 62 9.94 -4.09 -11.07
C GLU A 62 8.64 -4.65 -11.69
N PRO A 63 8.21 -5.86 -11.30
CA PRO A 63 6.96 -6.42 -11.77
C PRO A 63 5.76 -5.66 -11.17
N LEU A 64 4.66 -5.62 -11.92
CA LEU A 64 3.39 -5.15 -11.38
C LEU A 64 2.89 -6.08 -10.25
N PRO A 65 2.13 -5.55 -9.27
CA PRO A 65 1.51 -6.36 -8.24
C PRO A 65 0.55 -7.40 -8.84
N GLU A 66 0.47 -8.56 -8.19
CA GLU A 66 -0.38 -9.67 -8.60
C GLU A 66 -1.44 -9.99 -7.54
N VAL A 67 -2.61 -10.45 -7.99
CA VAL A 67 -3.65 -10.96 -7.09
C VAL A 67 -3.13 -12.19 -6.36
N GLY A 68 -3.26 -12.18 -5.04
CA GLY A 68 -2.77 -13.23 -4.15
C GLY A 68 -1.43 -12.94 -3.48
N SER A 69 -0.70 -11.92 -3.95
CA SER A 69 0.54 -11.45 -3.33
C SER A 69 0.30 -10.93 -1.91
N TYR A 70 1.34 -11.06 -1.06
CA TYR A 70 1.28 -10.65 0.33
C TYR A 70 2.24 -9.50 0.61
N SER A 71 1.81 -8.57 1.45
CA SER A 71 2.67 -7.47 1.90
C SER A 71 2.54 -7.27 3.41
N VAL A 72 3.66 -7.00 4.06
CA VAL A 72 3.72 -6.60 5.46
C VAL A 72 3.72 -5.08 5.53
N ILE A 73 2.68 -4.51 6.11
CA ILE A 73 2.57 -3.06 6.28
C ILE A 73 3.42 -2.61 7.46
N LEU A 74 4.25 -1.61 7.23
CA LEU A 74 5.15 -0.99 8.20
C LEU A 74 4.64 0.38 8.65
N ASN A 75 4.94 0.74 9.89
CA ASN A 75 4.81 2.11 10.37
C ASN A 75 6.06 2.95 10.03
N SER A 76 6.05 4.24 10.36
CA SER A 76 7.16 5.19 10.14
C SER A 76 8.49 4.79 10.78
N ARG A 77 8.46 3.86 11.75
CA ARG A 77 9.62 3.32 12.47
C ARG A 77 10.06 1.95 11.94
N ASN A 78 9.61 1.55 10.76
CA ASN A 78 9.86 0.23 10.16
C ASN A 78 9.40 -0.95 11.04
N GLN A 79 8.35 -0.73 11.85
CA GLN A 79 7.76 -1.78 12.67
C GLN A 79 6.54 -2.36 11.96
N ALA A 80 6.51 -3.68 11.82
CA ALA A 80 5.40 -4.38 11.19
C ALA A 80 4.09 -4.20 11.98
N GLN A 81 3.01 -3.89 11.25
CA GLN A 81 1.68 -3.61 11.78
C GLN A 81 0.68 -4.71 11.44
N CYS A 82 0.65 -5.17 10.19
CA CYS A 82 -0.22 -6.25 9.73
C CYS A 82 0.31 -6.90 8.45
N VAL A 83 -0.27 -8.04 8.06
CA VAL A 83 -0.11 -8.63 6.72
C VAL A 83 -1.39 -8.39 5.94
N ILE A 84 -1.24 -7.88 4.73
CA ILE A 84 -2.31 -7.78 3.73
C ILE A 84 -2.10 -8.78 2.61
N GLN A 85 -3.19 -9.13 1.92
CA GLN A 85 -3.16 -9.89 0.68
C GLN A 85 -3.91 -9.11 -0.39
N THR A 86 -3.29 -8.94 -1.56
CA THR A 86 -3.90 -8.29 -2.72
C THR A 86 -5.01 -9.17 -3.28
N THR A 87 -6.22 -8.63 -3.39
CA THR A 87 -7.44 -9.32 -3.84
C THR A 87 -7.90 -8.88 -5.22
N GLY A 88 -7.41 -7.74 -5.71
CA GLY A 88 -7.72 -7.23 -7.04
C GLY A 88 -6.64 -6.24 -7.50
N VAL A 89 -6.37 -6.23 -8.80
CA VAL A 89 -5.46 -5.26 -9.42
C VAL A 89 -6.16 -4.68 -10.64
N VAL A 90 -6.17 -3.34 -10.75
CA VAL A 90 -6.73 -2.64 -11.90
C VAL A 90 -5.85 -1.45 -12.26
N THR A 91 -5.76 -1.14 -13.55
CA THR A 91 -5.06 0.04 -14.04
C THR A 91 -6.06 1.02 -14.61
N MET A 92 -5.92 2.31 -14.26
CA MET A 92 -6.70 3.38 -14.87
C MET A 92 -5.92 4.71 -14.84
N PRO A 93 -6.19 5.65 -15.77
CA PRO A 93 -5.62 6.99 -15.70
C PRO A 93 -6.00 7.72 -14.40
N TYR A 94 -5.10 8.56 -13.88
CA TYR A 94 -5.36 9.40 -12.70
C TYR A 94 -6.65 10.22 -12.83
N GLU A 95 -6.94 10.77 -14.01
CA GLU A 95 -8.14 11.58 -14.24
C GLU A 95 -9.45 10.79 -14.21
N GLU A 96 -9.41 9.48 -14.42
CA GLU A 96 -10.56 8.58 -14.41
C GLU A 96 -10.90 8.04 -13.01
N VAL A 97 -10.06 8.33 -12.01
CA VAL A 97 -10.28 7.87 -10.64
C VAL A 97 -11.60 8.43 -10.09
N THR A 98 -12.40 7.53 -9.55
CA THR A 98 -13.74 7.82 -9.05
C THR A 98 -13.76 7.96 -7.53
N GLU A 99 -14.84 8.55 -7.01
CA GLU A 99 -15.07 8.62 -5.56
C GLU A 99 -15.10 7.24 -4.89
N ALA A 100 -15.52 6.19 -5.61
CA ALA A 100 -15.50 4.83 -5.09
C ALA A 100 -14.07 4.35 -4.76
N TRP A 101 -13.09 4.70 -5.60
CA TRP A 101 -11.68 4.40 -5.33
C TRP A 101 -11.11 5.23 -4.18
N ALA A 102 -11.40 6.53 -4.15
CA ALA A 102 -11.03 7.40 -3.03
C ALA A 102 -11.55 6.86 -1.68
N ARG A 103 -12.80 6.38 -1.66
CA ARG A 103 -13.40 5.77 -0.46
C ARG A 103 -12.72 4.47 -0.04
N LYS A 104 -12.27 3.63 -0.98
CA LYS A 104 -11.52 2.41 -0.66
C LYS A 104 -10.15 2.71 -0.08
N GLU A 105 -9.49 3.78 -0.52
CA GLU A 105 -8.24 4.25 0.08
C GLU A 105 -8.42 4.82 1.48
N GLY A 106 -9.62 5.29 1.83
CA GLY A 106 -10.02 5.54 3.22
C GLY A 106 -9.38 6.77 3.86
N GLU A 107 -8.76 7.64 3.07
CA GLU A 107 -7.97 8.78 3.53
C GLU A 107 -8.81 10.07 3.64
N GLY A 108 -8.33 11.00 4.48
CA GLY A 108 -8.95 12.32 4.65
C GLY A 108 -10.44 12.26 5.02
N ASP A 109 -11.24 12.99 4.26
CA ASP A 109 -12.71 13.05 4.40
C ASP A 109 -13.46 12.09 3.46
N LEU A 110 -12.73 11.15 2.84
CA LEU A 110 -13.21 10.17 1.87
C LEU A 110 -13.70 10.76 0.54
N SER A 111 -13.46 12.05 0.29
CA SER A 111 -13.85 12.70 -0.96
C SER A 111 -12.84 12.46 -2.08
N LEU A 112 -13.32 12.46 -3.33
CA LEU A 112 -12.46 12.45 -4.51
C LEU A 112 -11.58 13.71 -4.59
N GLU A 113 -12.08 14.86 -4.10
CA GLU A 113 -11.34 16.11 -4.09
C GLU A 113 -10.10 16.02 -3.20
N TYR A 114 -10.26 15.52 -1.96
CA TYR A 114 -9.14 15.26 -1.07
C TYR A 114 -8.14 14.29 -1.70
N TRP A 115 -8.65 13.16 -2.23
CA TRP A 115 -7.81 12.14 -2.86
C TRP A 115 -6.97 12.74 -3.98
N ARG A 116 -7.59 13.54 -4.87
CA ARG A 116 -6.89 14.19 -5.99
C ARG A 116 -5.78 15.10 -5.51
N GLN A 117 -6.04 15.97 -4.52
CA GLN A 117 -5.03 16.88 -3.99
C GLN A 117 -3.84 16.14 -3.36
N ALA A 118 -4.12 15.17 -2.49
CA ALA A 118 -3.08 14.39 -1.81
C ALA A 118 -2.22 13.59 -2.80
N HIS A 119 -2.86 12.87 -3.74
CA HIS A 119 -2.17 12.02 -4.69
C HIS A 119 -1.44 12.83 -5.76
N TRP A 120 -1.94 14.00 -6.16
CA TRP A 120 -1.20 14.88 -7.07
C TRP A 120 0.13 15.30 -6.47
N SER A 121 0.13 15.79 -5.22
CA SER A 121 1.37 16.18 -4.53
C SER A 121 2.33 15.00 -4.34
N PHE A 122 1.81 13.82 -4.04
CA PHE A 122 2.61 12.60 -3.89
C PHE A 122 3.27 12.19 -5.21
N PHE A 123 2.48 11.98 -6.28
CA PHE A 123 3.02 11.53 -7.56
C PHE A 123 3.89 12.58 -8.25
N GLU A 124 3.63 13.88 -8.08
CA GLU A 124 4.53 14.91 -8.57
C GLU A 124 5.93 14.82 -7.93
N ALA A 125 5.99 14.47 -6.64
CA ALA A 125 7.27 14.28 -5.95
C ALA A 125 8.00 13.03 -6.46
N GLU A 126 7.30 11.90 -6.60
CA GLU A 126 7.86 10.64 -7.13
C GLU A 126 8.37 10.81 -8.56
N PHE A 127 7.59 11.44 -9.45
CA PHE A 127 7.98 11.65 -10.84
C PHE A 127 9.21 12.56 -10.97
N ARG A 128 9.36 13.54 -10.07
CA ARG A 128 10.54 14.40 -10.03
C ARG A 128 11.82 13.61 -9.74
N LEU A 129 11.75 12.55 -8.93
CA LEU A 129 12.92 11.71 -8.61
C LEU A 129 13.45 10.97 -9.85
N VAL A 130 12.57 10.66 -10.81
CA VAL A 130 12.90 9.97 -12.07
C VAL A 130 12.98 10.92 -13.27
N ASN A 131 13.06 12.24 -13.04
CA ASN A 131 13.11 13.29 -14.07
C ASN A 131 11.93 13.25 -15.06
N GLN A 132 10.75 12.89 -14.59
CA GLN A 132 9.50 12.89 -15.35
C GLN A 132 8.52 13.95 -14.81
N VAL A 133 7.44 14.18 -15.56
CA VAL A 133 6.33 15.06 -15.16
C VAL A 133 5.06 14.22 -14.98
N PHE A 134 4.42 14.35 -13.83
CA PHE A 134 3.13 13.72 -13.59
C PHE A 134 2.03 14.48 -14.34
N THR A 135 1.19 13.76 -15.08
CA THR A 135 0.07 14.33 -15.86
C THR A 135 -1.22 13.57 -15.55
N PRO A 136 -2.41 14.16 -15.82
CA PRO A 136 -3.68 13.50 -15.51
C PRO A 136 -3.92 12.17 -16.25
N GLU A 137 -3.27 11.97 -17.39
CA GLU A 137 -3.36 10.76 -18.22
C GLU A 137 -2.47 9.62 -17.71
N GLN A 138 -1.63 9.87 -16.69
CA GLN A 138 -0.74 8.85 -16.16
C GLN A 138 -1.52 7.68 -15.59
N GLU A 139 -1.13 6.47 -16.00
CA GLU A 139 -1.74 5.23 -15.54
C GLU A 139 -1.31 4.94 -14.10
N LEU A 140 -2.32 4.75 -13.23
CA LEU A 140 -2.15 4.28 -11.88
C LEU A 140 -2.53 2.80 -11.79
N VAL A 141 -1.74 2.05 -11.03
CA VAL A 141 -2.01 0.67 -10.67
C VAL A 141 -2.66 0.69 -9.29
N PHE A 142 -3.93 0.30 -9.22
CA PHE A 142 -4.67 0.15 -7.98
C PHE A 142 -4.63 -1.30 -7.52
N GLU A 143 -4.35 -1.50 -6.24
CA GLU A 143 -4.46 -2.77 -5.55
C GLU A 143 -5.61 -2.69 -4.54
N GLU A 144 -6.58 -3.58 -4.65
CA GLU A 144 -7.47 -3.89 -3.54
C GLU A 144 -6.84 -4.96 -2.68
N PHE A 145 -7.02 -4.87 -1.37
CA PHE A 145 -6.46 -5.83 -0.44
C PHE A 145 -7.33 -6.05 0.79
N GLN A 146 -7.02 -7.12 1.50
CA GLN A 146 -7.60 -7.42 2.80
C GLN A 146 -6.51 -7.69 3.84
N VAL A 147 -6.77 -7.31 5.10
CA VAL A 147 -5.89 -7.70 6.21
C VAL A 147 -6.11 -9.17 6.54
N VAL A 148 -5.07 -9.99 6.33
CA VAL A 148 -5.09 -11.44 6.60
C VAL A 148 -4.42 -11.82 7.91
N TYR A 149 -3.63 -10.90 8.49
CA TYR A 149 -2.98 -11.14 9.78
C TYR A 149 -2.75 -9.87 10.58
N ARG A 150 -2.99 -9.98 11.89
CA ARG A 150 -2.65 -8.99 12.91
C ARG A 150 -1.97 -9.72 14.05
N LEU A 151 -0.98 -9.09 14.70
CA LEU A 151 -0.49 -9.66 15.95
C LEU A 151 -1.60 -9.61 17.01
N PRO A 152 -1.71 -10.64 17.85
CA PRO A 152 -2.48 -10.54 19.09
C PRO A 152 -1.90 -9.43 19.97
N GLU A 153 -2.75 -8.58 20.57
CA GLU A 153 -2.35 -7.47 21.45
C GLU A 153 -1.42 -7.91 22.61
N ALA A 154 -1.42 -9.20 22.96
CA ALA A 154 -0.65 -9.78 24.05
C ALA A 154 0.87 -10.01 23.77
N SER A 155 1.40 -9.57 22.62
CA SER A 155 2.83 -9.73 22.28
C SER A 155 3.70 -8.48 22.52
N LEU A 156 3.16 -7.47 23.21
CA LEU A 156 3.86 -6.22 23.58
C LEU A 156 4.22 -6.12 25.08
N GLY A 157 4.14 -7.24 25.81
CA GLY A 157 4.55 -7.34 27.21
C GLY A 157 5.98 -7.81 27.39
#